data_AF-A0A6B0Y207-F1
#
_entry.id   AF-A0A6B0Y207-F1
#
_cell.length_a   1.000
_cell.length_b   1.000
_cell.length_c   1.000
_cell.angle_alpha   90.00
_cell.angle_beta   90.00
_cell.angle_gamma   90.00
#
_symmetry.space_group_name_H-M   'P 1'
#
loop_
_entity.id
_entity.type
_entity.pdbx_description
1 polymer ?
#
loop_
_entity_poly.entity_id
_entity_poly.type
_entity_poly.pdbx_seq_one_letter_code
_entity_poly.pdbx_strand_id
1 'polypeptide(L)'
;MMAARFAFLLRTAGILAMGGIGGSLAYWVGLPMPYLTGSLAFVAAYTIFRTRKGAREVQFPPLLRMIFVAVIGTMIGATFTTDLLAVVPSLGLSMLAMVLFVVIALAGNYALFR
;
A
#
# COMPACT_ATOMS: atom_id res chain seq x y z
N MET A 1 17.63 18.91 -17.82
CA MET A 1 17.24 17.52 -17.45
C MET A 1 17.66 17.11 -16.04
N MET A 2 18.88 17.41 -15.57
CA MET A 2 19.36 16.99 -14.23
C MET A 2 18.51 17.52 -13.05
N ALA A 3 18.14 18.81 -13.08
CA ALA A 3 17.36 19.43 -12.00
C ALA A 3 15.97 18.80 -11.79
N ALA A 4 15.30 18.40 -12.87
CA ALA A 4 13.98 17.76 -12.81
C ALA A 4 14.04 16.35 -12.20
N ARG A 5 15.10 15.58 -12.50
CA ARG A 5 15.33 14.25 -11.90
C ARG A 5 15.64 14.36 -10.41
N PHE A 6 16.40 15.37 -10.00
CA PHE A 6 16.72 15.61 -8.60
C PHE A 6 15.47 15.99 -7.78
N ALA A 7 14.63 16.88 -8.30
CA ALA A 7 13.36 17.24 -7.66
C ALA A 7 12.40 16.05 -7.54
N PHE A 8 12.40 15.14 -8.52
CA PHE A 8 11.62 13.90 -8.47
C PHE A 8 12.11 12.96 -7.35
N LEU A 9 13.43 12.71 -7.28
CA LEU A 9 14.04 11.88 -6.24
C LEU A 9 13.75 12.41 -4.83
N LEU A 10 13.87 13.73 -4.63
CA LEU A 10 13.53 14.38 -3.36
C LEU A 10 12.07 14.18 -2.95
N ARG A 11 11.14 14.26 -3.91
CA ARG A 11 9.71 14.02 -3.65
C ARG A 11 9.45 12.56 -3.27
N THR A 12 10.05 11.62 -4.00
CA THR A 12 9.96 10.20 -3.69
C THR A 12 10.51 9.89 -2.30
N ALA A 13 11.72 10.39 -1.99
CA ALA A 13 12.32 10.24 -0.66
C ALA A 13 11.43 10.83 0.45
N GLY A 14 10.79 11.98 0.20
CA GLY A 14 9.84 12.58 1.13
C GLY A 14 8.63 11.69 1.42
N ILE A 15 8.04 11.04 0.40
CA ILE A 15 6.94 10.08 0.61
C ILE A 15 7.42 8.86 1.41
N LEU A 16 8.58 8.29 1.05
CA LEU A 16 9.13 7.13 1.77
C LEU A 16 9.39 7.47 3.24
N ALA A 17 9.95 8.65 3.52
CA ALA A 17 10.18 9.12 4.87
C ALA A 17 8.87 9.24 5.65
N MET A 18 7.83 9.85 5.06
CA MET A 18 6.52 9.95 5.70
C MET A 18 5.88 8.58 5.97
N GLY A 19 6.02 7.63 5.04
CA GLY A 19 5.55 6.25 5.24
C GLY A 19 6.30 5.53 6.35
N GLY A 20 7.63 5.67 6.39
CA GLY A 20 8.48 5.10 7.45
C GLY A 20 8.18 5.68 8.82
N ILE A 21 7.97 6.99 8.92
CA ILE A 21 7.57 7.67 10.16
C ILE A 21 6.20 7.18 10.61
N GLY A 22 5.20 7.17 9.71
CA GLY A 22 3.86 6.72 10.03
C GLY A 22 3.80 5.27 10.50
N GLY A 23 4.53 4.38 9.84
CA GLY A 23 4.64 2.97 10.24
C GLY A 23 5.30 2.79 11.60
N SER A 24 6.39 3.53 11.86
CA SER A 24 7.10 3.48 13.14
C SER A 24 6.24 4.01 14.28
N LEU A 25 5.56 5.15 14.08
CA LEU A 25 4.64 5.69 15.08
C LEU A 25 3.47 4.74 15.34
N ALA A 26 2.90 4.13 14.31
CA ALA A 26 1.82 3.17 14.47
C ALA A 26 2.27 1.90 15.23
N TYR A 27 3.52 1.47 15.02
CA TYR A 27 4.10 0.36 15.77
C TYR A 27 4.20 0.68 17.26
N TRP A 28 4.65 1.89 17.61
CA TRP A 28 4.74 2.36 18.99
C TRP A 28 3.38 2.46 19.69
N VAL A 29 2.33 2.82 18.96
CA VAL A 29 0.96 2.90 19.49
C VAL A 29 0.28 1.53 19.58
N GLY A 30 0.89 0.46 19.03
CA GLY A 30 0.34 -0.89 19.08
C GLY A 30 -0.80 -1.14 18.09
N LEU A 31 -0.87 -0.38 16.99
CA LEU A 31 -1.88 -0.58 15.95
C LEU A 31 -1.69 -1.91 15.21
N PRO A 32 -2.78 -2.56 14.76
CA PRO A 32 -2.68 -3.75 13.92
C PRO A 32 -2.06 -3.39 12.56
N MET A 33 -1.14 -4.23 12.09
CA MET A 33 -0.41 -4.05 10.82
C MET A 33 0.21 -2.64 10.68
N PRO A 34 1.07 -2.23 11.63
CA PRO A 34 1.43 -0.82 11.81
C PRO A 34 2.13 -0.21 10.59
N TYR A 35 3.01 -0.97 9.94
CA TYR A 35 3.72 -0.53 8.74
C TYR A 35 2.82 -0.40 7.50
N LEU A 36 1.63 -1.00 7.50
CA LEU A 36 0.64 -0.85 6.44
C LEU A 36 -0.30 0.31 6.75
N THR A 37 -0.99 0.24 7.90
CA THR A 37 -2.02 1.21 8.28
C THR A 37 -1.43 2.57 8.63
N GLY A 38 -0.35 2.61 9.41
CA GLY A 38 0.35 3.84 9.77
C GLY A 38 0.99 4.53 8.58
N SER A 39 1.67 3.77 7.72
CA SER A 39 2.25 4.30 6.48
C SER A 39 1.19 4.88 5.56
N LEU A 40 0.08 4.16 5.34
CA LEU A 40 -1.03 4.61 4.50
C LEU A 40 -1.63 5.92 5.04
N ALA A 41 -1.93 5.98 6.35
CA ALA A 41 -2.54 7.15 6.97
C ALA A 41 -1.65 8.41 6.85
N PHE A 42 -0.36 8.29 7.17
CA PHE A 42 0.57 9.41 7.13
C PHE A 42 0.87 9.88 5.71
N VAL A 43 1.06 8.94 4.77
CA VAL A 43 1.27 9.29 3.35
C VAL A 43 0.01 9.91 2.75
N ALA A 44 -1.19 9.42 3.09
CA ALA A 44 -2.45 10.03 2.68
C ALA A 44 -2.60 11.44 3.23
N ALA A 45 -2.39 11.63 4.54
CA ALA A 45 -2.44 12.95 5.18
C ALA A 45 -1.44 13.94 4.54
N TYR A 46 -0.21 13.49 4.31
CA TYR A 46 0.82 14.28 3.64
C TYR A 46 0.42 14.69 2.22
N THR A 47 -0.11 13.74 1.45
CA THR A 47 -0.52 13.97 0.06
C THR A 47 -1.71 14.93 -0.01
N ILE A 48 -2.74 14.72 0.83
CA ILE A 48 -3.90 15.63 0.94
C ILE A 48 -3.44 17.04 1.31
N PHE A 49 -2.55 17.17 2.30
CA PHE A 49 -2.04 18.47 2.72
C PHE A 49 -1.27 19.19 1.60
N ARG A 50 -0.49 18.46 0.80
CA ARG A 50 0.22 19.03 -0.35
C ARG A 50 -0.73 19.43 -1.48
N THR A 51 -1.70 18.58 -1.82
CA THR A 51 -2.69 18.89 -2.86
C THR A 51 -3.51 20.14 -2.49
N ARG A 52 -3.90 20.29 -1.22
CA ARG A 52 -4.56 21.51 -0.72
C ARG A 52 -3.73 22.79 -0.88
N LYS A 53 -2.40 22.68 -0.84
CA LYS A 53 -1.49 23.82 -1.06
C LYS A 53 -1.20 24.11 -2.55
N GLY A 54 -1.95 23.49 -3.47
CA GLY A 54 -1.74 23.65 -4.90
C GLY A 54 -0.47 22.98 -5.43
N ALA A 55 0.16 22.11 -4.63
CA ALA A 55 1.33 21.38 -5.08
C ALA A 55 0.91 20.29 -6.08
N ARG A 56 1.73 20.09 -7.11
CA ARG A 56 1.54 19.03 -8.11
C ARG A 56 1.51 17.66 -7.42
N GLU A 57 0.64 16.78 -7.92
CA GLU A 57 0.47 15.41 -7.44
C GLU A 57 1.81 14.70 -7.26
N VAL A 58 1.94 14.00 -6.14
CA VAL A 58 3.20 13.34 -5.80
C VAL A 58 3.28 12.00 -6.51
N GLN A 59 3.94 11.99 -7.66
CA GLN A 59 4.11 10.78 -8.46
C GLN A 59 5.17 9.87 -7.83
N PHE A 60 4.81 8.61 -7.63
CA PHE A 60 5.73 7.57 -7.19
C PHE A 60 6.34 6.85 -8.40
N PRO A 61 7.65 6.55 -8.43
CA PRO A 61 8.28 5.89 -9.57
C PRO A 61 7.66 4.50 -9.82
N PRO A 62 7.14 4.22 -11.03
CA PRO A 62 6.47 2.95 -11.33
C PRO A 62 7.37 1.73 -11.12
N LEU A 63 8.65 1.83 -11.50
CA LEU A 63 9.63 0.75 -11.36
C LEU A 63 9.91 0.43 -9.89
N LEU A 64 10.03 1.45 -9.04
CA LEU A 64 10.22 1.25 -7.61
C LEU A 64 8.99 0.56 -6.98
N ARG A 65 7.78 0.97 -7.39
CA ARG A 65 6.54 0.32 -6.94
C ARG A 65 6.51 -1.16 -7.34
N MET A 66 6.87 -1.47 -8.58
CA MET A 66 6.90 -2.85 -9.08
C MET A 66 7.87 -3.72 -8.28
N ILE A 67 9.07 -3.21 -7.94
CA ILE A 67 10.04 -3.92 -7.10
C ILE A 67 9.42 -4.27 -5.73
N PHE A 68 8.81 -3.30 -5.05
CA PHE A 68 8.19 -3.56 -3.75
C PHE A 68 7.00 -4.53 -3.83
N VAL A 69 6.17 -4.43 -4.87
CA VAL A 69 5.08 -5.38 -5.11
C VAL A 69 5.63 -6.79 -5.32
N ALA A 70 6.72 -6.94 -6.08
CA ALA A 70 7.38 -8.22 -6.27
C ALA A 70 7.92 -8.77 -4.94
N VAL A 71 8.62 -7.95 -4.15
CA VAL A 71 9.14 -8.36 -2.83
C VAL A 71 8.01 -8.80 -1.89
N ILE A 72 6.94 -8.01 -1.76
CA ILE A 72 5.78 -8.37 -0.93
C ILE A 72 5.14 -9.67 -1.43
N GLY A 73 4.95 -9.80 -2.74
CA GLY A 73 4.42 -11.02 -3.36
C GLY A 73 5.29 -12.25 -3.08
N THR A 74 6.62 -12.11 -3.16
CA THR A 74 7.54 -13.22 -2.83
C THR A 74 7.51 -13.60 -1.36
N MET A 75 7.41 -12.63 -0.45
CA MET A 75 7.34 -12.90 1.00
C MET A 75 6.03 -13.60 1.38
N ILE A 76 4.90 -13.13 0.84
CA ILE A 76 3.60 -13.78 1.02
C ILE A 76 3.63 -15.20 0.41
N GLY A 77 4.14 -15.32 -0.82
CA GLY A 77 4.25 -16.59 -1.53
C GLY A 77 5.13 -17.62 -0.82
N ALA A 78 6.26 -17.19 -0.24
CA ALA A 78 7.15 -18.05 0.53
C ALA A 78 6.52 -18.63 1.81
N THR A 79 5.40 -18.07 2.26
CA THR A 79 4.65 -18.56 3.43
C THR A 79 3.72 -19.74 3.05
N PHE A 80 3.50 -20.01 1.75
CA PHE A 80 2.75 -21.16 1.31
C PHE A 80 3.56 -22.46 1.45
N THR A 81 3.15 -23.30 2.38
CA THR A 81 3.69 -24.64 2.62
C THR A 81 2.82 -25.72 1.99
N THR A 82 3.36 -26.93 1.80
CA THR A 82 2.59 -28.09 1.32
C THR A 82 1.48 -28.49 2.27
N ASP A 83 1.61 -28.24 3.57
CA ASP A 83 0.58 -28.55 4.56
C ASP A 83 -0.68 -27.69 4.39
N LEU A 84 -0.53 -26.46 3.89
CA LEU A 84 -1.68 -25.60 3.57
C LEU A 84 -2.54 -26.21 2.45
N LEU A 85 -1.97 -26.99 1.53
CA LEU A 85 -2.71 -27.64 0.44
C LEU A 85 -3.73 -28.65 0.96
N ALA A 86 -3.46 -29.30 2.10
CA ALA A 86 -4.42 -30.20 2.73
C ALA A 86 -5.66 -29.44 3.28
N VAL A 87 -5.50 -28.16 3.62
CA VAL A 87 -6.56 -27.30 4.18
C VAL A 87 -7.29 -26.51 3.08
N VAL A 88 -6.73 -26.39 1.87
CA VAL A 88 -7.32 -25.67 0.72
C VAL A 88 -8.81 -25.99 0.48
N PRO A 89 -9.28 -27.27 0.52
CA PRO A 89 -10.69 -27.56 0.30
C PRO A 89 -11.61 -26.86 1.31
N SER A 90 -11.17 -26.69 2.56
CA SER A 90 -11.92 -25.98 3.60
C SER A 90 -11.90 -24.46 3.44
N LEU A 91 -10.90 -23.93 2.73
CA LEU A 91 -10.77 -22.50 2.44
C LEU A 91 -11.68 -22.03 1.29
N GLY A 92 -12.32 -22.94 0.55
CA GLY A 92 -13.12 -22.60 -0.63
C GLY A 92 -14.21 -21.55 -0.35
N LEU A 93 -14.91 -21.67 0.79
CA LEU A 93 -15.92 -20.69 1.18
C LEU A 93 -15.29 -19.34 1.57
N SER A 94 -14.18 -19.33 2.30
CA SER A 94 -13.46 -18.10 2.65
C SER A 94 -12.90 -17.40 1.40
N MET A 95 -12.38 -18.15 0.43
CA MET A 95 -11.91 -17.62 -0.86
C MET A 95 -13.05 -16.99 -1.65
N LEU A 96 -14.20 -17.67 -1.74
CA LEU A 96 -15.39 -17.12 -2.39
C LEU A 96 -15.86 -15.83 -1.72
N ALA A 97 -15.93 -15.83 -0.38
CA ALA A 97 -16.29 -14.64 0.39
C ALA A 97 -15.29 -13.50 0.17
N MET A 98 -13.99 -13.78 0.10
CA MET A 98 -12.96 -12.79 -0.17
C MET A 98 -13.08 -12.20 -1.58
N VAL A 99 -13.34 -13.04 -2.60
CA VAL A 99 -13.59 -12.58 -3.98
C VAL A 99 -14.81 -11.68 -4.03
N LEU A 100 -15.92 -12.09 -3.42
CA LEU A 100 -17.14 -11.28 -3.35
C LEU A 100 -16.89 -9.94 -2.64
N PHE A 101 -16.19 -9.96 -1.51
CA PHE A 101 -15.82 -8.75 -0.80
C PHE A 101 -15.00 -7.79 -1.67
N VAL A 102 -13.98 -8.30 -2.37
CA VAL A 102 -13.15 -7.47 -3.27
C VAL A 102 -14.00 -6.85 -4.37
N VAL A 103 -14.87 -7.62 -5.02
CA VAL A 103 -15.76 -7.12 -6.09
C VAL A 103 -16.70 -6.02 -5.57
N ILE A 104 -17.34 -6.25 -4.43
CA ILE A 104 -18.23 -5.27 -3.79
C ILE A 104 -17.47 -4.01 -3.41
N ALA A 105 -16.29 -4.14 -2.80
CA ALA A 105 -15.46 -3.01 -2.43
C ALA A 105 -15.02 -2.19 -3.65
N LEU A 106 -14.62 -2.85 -4.74
CA LEU A 106 -14.25 -2.19 -5.99
C LEU A 106 -15.43 -1.45 -6.62
N ALA A 107 -16.60 -2.11 -6.69
CA ALA A 107 -17.83 -1.54 -7.23
C ALA A 107 -18.30 -0.34 -6.39
N GLY A 108 -18.23 -0.44 -5.06
CA GLY A 108 -18.57 0.64 -4.13
C GLY A 108 -17.66 1.85 -4.31
N ASN A 109 -16.34 1.64 -4.40
CA ASN A 109 -15.39 2.73 -4.68
C ASN A 109 -15.69 3.39 -6.04
N TYR A 110 -15.92 2.60 -7.08
CA TYR A 110 -16.27 3.14 -8.40
C TYR A 110 -17.58 3.95 -8.36
N ALA A 111 -18.60 3.49 -7.63
CA ALA A 111 -19.86 4.20 -7.50
C ALA A 111 -19.74 5.52 -6.72
N LEU A 112 -18.80 5.63 -5.78
CA LEU A 112 -18.57 6.81 -4.94
C LEU A 112 -17.69 7.88 -5.63
N PHE A 113 -16.75 7.46 -6.49
CA PHE A 113 -15.77 8.34 -7.14
C PHE A 113 -16.03 8.60 -8.63
N ARG A 114 -17.10 8.02 -9.22
CA ARG A 114 -17.64 8.46 -10.52
C ARG A 114 -18.37 9.79 -10.38
#